data_AF-A0A514WEV8-F1
#
_entry.id   AF-A0A514WEV8-F1
#
_cell.length_a   1.000
_cell.length_b   1.000
_cell.length_c   1.000
_cell.angle_alpha   90.00
_cell.angle_beta   90.00
_cell.angle_gamma   90.00
#
_symmetry.space_group_name_H-M   'P 1'
#
loop_
_entity.id
_entity.type
_entity.pdbx_description
1 polymer ?
#
loop_
_entity_poly.entity_id
_entity_poly.type
_entity_poly.pdbx_seq_one_letter_code
_entity_poly.pdbx_strand_id
1 'polypeptide(L)'
;MFHRSIVVLAAAAALIPTAGSALAASPHHRAGASVRESRVYPSEVTVDGQSYKVCSKTVVDSCINPRQAGLHFGNRPMADWPGQPASMKK
;
A
#
# COMPACT_ATOMS: atom_id res chain seq x y z
N MET A 1 34.87 59.66 1.27
CA MET A 1 35.06 60.32 2.58
C MET A 1 33.71 60.71 3.13
N PHE A 2 33.57 60.57 4.44
CA PHE A 2 32.34 60.26 5.16
C PHE A 2 31.56 61.48 5.68
N HIS A 3 30.27 61.23 5.94
CA HIS A 3 29.39 61.80 6.99
C HIS A 3 28.60 63.09 6.72
N ARG A 4 27.27 62.98 6.95
CA ARG A 4 26.37 63.78 7.82
C ARG A 4 24.94 63.78 7.23
N SER A 5 23.81 63.78 7.91
CA SER A 5 23.36 63.42 9.26
C SER A 5 21.81 63.41 9.18
N ILE A 6 21.21 62.34 9.69
CA ILE A 6 19.87 62.15 10.31
C ILE A 6 18.85 63.31 10.29
N VAL A 7 17.60 63.04 9.83
CA VAL A 7 16.33 63.61 10.38
C VAL A 7 15.16 62.58 10.29
N VAL A 8 14.98 61.83 11.38
CA VAL A 8 13.81 61.73 12.29
C VAL A 8 12.35 61.90 11.79
N LEU A 9 11.54 60.87 12.13
CA LEU A 9 10.10 60.77 12.46
C LEU A 9 8.99 61.11 11.43
N ALA A 10 8.10 60.13 11.19
CA ALA A 10 6.65 60.33 11.35
C ALA A 10 5.91 59.00 11.60
N ALA A 11 4.99 59.05 12.55
CA ALA A 11 4.20 57.97 13.11
C ALA A 11 3.07 57.48 12.19
N ALA A 12 2.75 56.19 12.29
CA ALA A 12 1.37 55.67 12.29
C ALA A 12 1.38 54.19 12.70
N ALA A 13 1.07 53.91 13.97
CA ALA A 13 0.75 52.57 14.41
C ALA A 13 -0.64 52.21 13.86
N ALA A 14 -0.69 51.69 12.62
CA ALA A 14 -1.90 51.10 12.08
C ALA A 14 -2.07 49.71 12.68
N LEU A 15 -2.97 49.57 13.66
CA LEU A 15 -3.44 48.27 14.14
C LEU A 15 -4.25 47.63 13.01
N ILE A 16 -3.62 46.75 12.24
CA ILE A 16 -4.29 45.91 11.25
C ILE A 16 -5.00 44.79 12.05
N PRO A 17 -6.34 44.68 12.01
CA PRO A 17 -7.00 43.50 12.54
C PRO A 17 -6.58 42.31 11.68
N THR A 18 -5.74 41.42 12.22
CA THR A 18 -5.48 40.12 11.61
C THR A 18 -6.76 39.30 11.71
N ALA A 19 -7.59 39.35 10.67
CA ALA A 19 -8.63 38.35 10.47
C ALA A 19 -7.93 36.99 10.35
N GLY A 20 -7.93 36.23 11.45
CA GLY A 20 -7.39 34.88 11.48
C GLY A 20 -8.12 34.05 10.44
N SER A 21 -7.41 33.58 9.42
CA SER A 21 -7.96 32.57 8.51
C SER A 21 -8.16 31.30 9.33
N ALA A 22 -9.41 30.99 9.66
CA ALA A 22 -9.76 29.65 10.11
C ALA A 22 -9.46 28.70 8.94
N LEU A 23 -8.32 28.01 8.99
CA LEU A 23 -8.10 26.85 8.13
C LEU A 23 -9.14 25.82 8.55
N ALA A 24 -10.23 25.74 7.80
CA ALA A 24 -11.05 24.56 7.78
C ALA A 24 -10.14 23.40 7.39
N ALA A 25 -9.78 22.56 8.37
CA ALA A 25 -9.11 21.30 8.11
C ALA A 25 -10.05 20.48 7.23
N SER A 26 -9.81 20.53 5.92
CA SER A 26 -10.46 19.64 4.98
C SER A 26 -10.15 18.22 5.46
N PRO A 27 -11.14 17.34 5.64
CA PRO A 27 -10.84 15.93 5.81
C PRO A 27 -10.18 15.51 4.51
N HIS A 28 -8.85 15.42 4.53
CA HIS A 28 -8.11 14.75 3.49
C HIS A 28 -8.49 13.28 3.61
N HIS A 29 -9.62 12.89 3.00
CA HIS A 29 -9.78 11.55 2.51
C HIS A 29 -8.66 11.38 1.47
N ARG A 30 -7.48 10.95 1.93
CA ARG A 30 -6.48 10.38 1.05
C ARG A 30 -7.14 9.15 0.46
N ALA A 31 -7.78 9.32 -0.70
CA ALA A 31 -8.04 8.24 -1.60
C ALA A 31 -6.66 7.71 -2.00
N GLY A 32 -6.14 6.77 -1.22
CA GLY A 32 -4.98 5.99 -1.61
C GLY A 32 -5.43 5.16 -2.80
N ALA A 33 -5.08 5.60 -4.00
CA ALA A 33 -5.19 4.75 -5.18
C ALA A 33 -4.26 3.55 -4.95
N SER A 34 -4.79 2.46 -4.38
CA SER A 34 -4.08 1.19 -4.42
C SER A 34 -4.18 0.70 -5.86
N VAL A 35 -3.16 0.96 -6.66
CA VAL A 35 -2.97 0.25 -7.92
C VAL A 35 -2.84 -1.24 -7.55
N ARG A 36 -3.94 -1.98 -7.71
CA ARG A 36 -3.93 -3.42 -7.54
C ARG A 36 -3.41 -4.00 -8.85
N GLU A 37 -2.09 -4.07 -8.97
CA GLU A 37 -1.41 -4.76 -10.06
C GLU A 37 -2.03 -6.17 -10.18
N SER A 38 -2.76 -6.40 -11.27
CA SER A 38 -3.39 -7.69 -11.53
C SER A 38 -2.30 -8.63 -12.02
N ARG A 39 -1.63 -9.30 -11.08
CA ARG A 39 -0.62 -10.30 -11.43
C ARG A 39 -1.27 -11.45 -12.21
N VAL A 40 -0.86 -11.60 -13.47
CA VAL A 40 -1.15 -12.78 -14.27
C VAL A 40 -0.29 -13.92 -13.74
N TYR A 41 -0.93 -14.98 -13.26
CA TYR A 41 -0.24 -16.19 -12.84
C TYR A 41 -0.33 -17.22 -13.98
N PRO A 42 0.77 -17.93 -14.30
CA PRO A 42 0.71 -19.04 -15.24
C PRO A 42 -0.21 -20.12 -14.70
N SER A 43 -1.08 -20.66 -15.57
CA SER A 43 -2.02 -21.73 -15.26
C SER A 43 -1.44 -23.13 -15.55
N GLU A 44 -0.30 -23.20 -16.24
CA GLU A 44 0.37 -24.43 -16.65
C GLU A 44 1.89 -24.20 -16.74
N VAL A 45 2.66 -25.24 -16.44
CA VAL A 45 4.12 -25.26 -16.49
C VAL A 45 4.60 -26.60 -17.04
N THR A 46 5.81 -26.62 -17.60
CA THR A 46 6.49 -27.86 -17.98
C THR A 46 7.63 -28.14 -17.00
N VAL A 47 7.61 -29.32 -16.40
CA VAL A 47 8.65 -29.82 -15.49
C VAL A 47 9.11 -31.18 -16.03
N ASP A 48 10.41 -31.35 -16.22
CA ASP A 48 11.03 -32.58 -16.76
C ASP A 48 10.37 -33.10 -18.05
N GLY A 49 9.94 -32.19 -18.93
CA GLY A 49 9.28 -32.52 -20.20
C GLY A 49 7.80 -32.90 -20.08
N GLN A 50 7.21 -32.85 -18.89
CA GLN A 50 5.79 -33.10 -18.65
C GLN A 50 5.06 -31.79 -18.30
N SER A 51 3.84 -31.61 -18.83
CA SER A 51 3.02 -30.43 -18.56
C SER A 51 2.10 -30.67 -17.35
N TYR A 52 2.06 -29.69 -16.44
CA TYR A 52 1.27 -29.71 -15.22
C TYR A 52 0.47 -28.43 -15.07
N LYS A 53 -0.78 -28.54 -14.63
CA LYS A 53 -1.57 -27.39 -14.18
C LYS A 53 -1.01 -26.85 -12.88
N VAL A 54 -0.92 -25.53 -12.76
CA VAL A 54 -0.48 -24.85 -11.54
C VAL A 54 -1.65 -24.69 -10.58
N CYS A 55 -1.45 -25.06 -9.31
CA CYS A 55 -2.50 -24.89 -8.30
C CYS A 55 -2.89 -23.42 -8.14
N SER A 56 -4.19 -23.17 -8.10
CA SER A 56 -4.79 -21.85 -8.01
C SER A 56 -6.06 -21.89 -7.14
N LYS A 57 -6.80 -20.79 -7.07
CA LYS A 57 -8.07 -20.75 -6.32
C LYS A 57 -9.15 -21.64 -6.92
N THR A 58 -9.09 -21.91 -8.23
CA THR A 58 -10.10 -22.69 -8.96
C THR A 58 -9.65 -24.12 -9.24
N VAL A 59 -8.35 -24.41 -9.12
CA VAL A 59 -7.76 -25.73 -9.32
C VAL A 59 -6.92 -26.06 -8.11
N VAL A 60 -7.47 -26.88 -7.23
CA VAL A 60 -6.87 -27.23 -5.92
C VAL A 60 -6.39 -28.68 -5.84
N ASP A 61 -6.88 -29.54 -6.73
CA ASP A 61 -6.52 -30.95 -6.83
C ASP A 61 -5.77 -31.23 -8.13
N SER A 62 -4.98 -32.31 -8.15
CA SER A 62 -4.26 -32.81 -9.34
C SER A 62 -3.44 -31.73 -10.07
N CYS A 63 -2.83 -30.82 -9.30
CA CYS A 63 -2.04 -29.69 -9.77
C CYS A 63 -0.68 -29.64 -9.07
N ILE A 64 0.30 -28.98 -9.68
CA ILE A 64 1.61 -28.74 -9.06
C ILE A 64 1.57 -27.46 -8.22
N ASN A 65 2.14 -27.51 -7.01
CA ASN A 65 2.27 -26.31 -6.17
C ASN A 65 3.18 -25.29 -6.89
N PRO A 66 2.80 -24.00 -6.96
CA PRO A 66 3.62 -22.99 -7.62
C PRO A 66 5.10 -22.98 -7.18
N ARG A 67 5.40 -23.24 -5.90
CA ARG A 67 6.80 -23.30 -5.41
C ARG A 67 7.55 -24.52 -5.92
N GLN A 68 6.89 -25.66 -6.03
CA GLN A 68 7.45 -26.87 -6.62
C GLN A 68 7.69 -26.70 -8.13
N ALA A 69 6.87 -25.87 -8.78
CA ALA A 69 7.04 -25.46 -10.17
C ALA A 69 8.11 -24.35 -10.37
N GLY A 70 8.85 -23.95 -9.33
CA GLY A 70 9.88 -22.90 -9.42
C GLY A 70 9.31 -21.48 -9.53
N LEU A 71 8.01 -21.28 -9.32
CA LEU A 71 7.37 -19.96 -9.40
C LEU A 71 7.54 -19.19 -8.09
N HIS A 72 7.64 -17.87 -8.18
CA HIS A 72 7.87 -17.00 -7.02
C HIS A 72 6.61 -16.67 -6.20
N PHE A 73 5.53 -17.42 -6.38
CA PHE A 73 4.26 -17.27 -5.66
C PHE A 73 3.81 -18.61 -5.09
N GLY A 74 2.63 -18.62 -4.45
CA GLY A 74 2.14 -19.80 -3.74
C GLY A 74 2.80 -19.98 -2.38
N ASN A 75 2.23 -20.90 -1.59
CA ASN A 75 2.61 -21.19 -0.21
C ASN A 75 2.38 -20.02 0.76
N ARG A 76 1.19 -19.39 0.70
CA ARG A 76 0.80 -18.49 1.78
C ARG A 76 0.42 -19.34 3.00
N PRO A 77 1.03 -19.09 4.18
CA PRO A 77 0.53 -19.64 5.41
C PRO A 77 -0.95 -19.28 5.55
N MET A 78 -1.77 -20.24 5.99
CA MET A 78 -3.10 -19.92 6.45
C MET A 78 -2.93 -18.97 7.64
N ALA A 79 -3.52 -17.77 7.59
CA ALA A 79 -3.39 -16.80 8.68
C ALA A 79 -4.02 -17.34 9.97
N ASP A 80 -5.19 -17.99 9.84
CA ASP A 80 -5.92 -18.59 10.95
C ASP A 80 -6.61 -19.87 10.48
N TRP A 81 -6.60 -20.92 11.31
CA TRP A 81 -7.42 -22.11 11.13
C TRP A 81 -8.69 -21.98 11.99
N PRO A 82 -9.89 -21.86 11.41
CA PRO A 82 -11.10 -21.47 12.16
C PRO A 82 -11.75 -22.61 12.97
N GLY A 83 -10.98 -23.53 13.56
CA GLY A 83 -11.54 -24.64 14.33
C GLY A 83 -10.54 -25.41 15.18
N GLN A 84 -11.05 -26.42 15.88
CA GLN A 84 -10.20 -27.39 16.58
C GLN A 84 -9.33 -28.15 15.55
N PRO A 85 -8.09 -28.53 15.90
CA PRO A 85 -7.24 -29.38 15.07
C PRO A 85 -8.00 -30.59 14.54
N ALA A 86 -7.71 -30.99 13.30
CA ALA A 86 -8.38 -32.14 12.67
C ALA A 86 -8.29 -33.43 13.51
N SER A 87 -7.29 -33.54 14.38
CA SER A 87 -7.12 -34.65 15.34
C SER A 87 -8.17 -34.72 16.46
N MET A 88 -8.95 -33.65 16.68
CA MET A 88 -9.94 -33.56 17.76
C MET A 88 -11.36 -33.97 17.34
N LYS A 89 -11.59 -34.31 16.06
CA LYS A 89 -12.86 -34.91 15.62
C LYS A 89 -12.83 -36.42 15.94
N LYS A 90 -13.27 -36.79 17.15
CA LYS A 90 -13.60 -38.17 17.51
C LYS A 90 -15.12 -38.38 17.45
#